data_AF-A0A327TPF5-F1
#
_entry.id   AF-A0A327TPF5-F1
#
_cell.length_a   1.000
_cell.length_b   1.000
_cell.length_c   1.000
_cell.angle_alpha   90.00
_cell.angle_beta   90.00
_cell.angle_gamma   90.00
#
_symmetry.space_group_name_H-M   'P 1'
#
loop_
_entity.id
_entity.type
_entity.pdbx_description
1 polymer ?
#
loop_
_entity_poly.entity_id
_entity_poly.type
_entity_poly.pdbx_seq_one_letter_code
_entity_poly.pdbx_strand_id
1 'polypeptide(L)' 'PAAVAATDLPTLMRAADAAMYEGKHTGRVIRAEAQHAAVPSVNGRRHGRPGTALPGKAA' A
#
# COMPACT_ATOMS: atom_id res chain seq x y z
N PRO A 1 10.34 -0.22 -11.17
CA PRO A 1 9.64 1.05 -11.48
C PRO A 1 8.41 0.88 -12.37
N ALA A 2 8.55 0.34 -13.59
CA ALA A 2 7.49 0.34 -14.62
C ALA A 2 6.14 -0.26 -14.17
N ALA A 3 6.13 -1.39 -13.45
CA ALA A 3 4.89 -2.02 -12.97
C ALA A 3 4.08 -1.13 -12.01
N VAL A 4 4.75 -0.25 -11.25
CA VAL A 4 4.13 0.72 -10.34
C VAL A 4 3.84 2.05 -11.06
N ALA A 5 4.35 2.23 -12.28
CA ALA A 5 4.30 3.47 -13.05
C ALA A 5 4.88 4.70 -12.30
N ALA A 6 5.89 4.48 -11.46
CA ALA A 6 6.57 5.52 -10.69
C ALA A 6 8.10 5.37 -10.76
N THR A 7 8.81 6.46 -10.54
CA THR A 7 10.28 6.52 -10.51
C THR A 7 10.85 7.02 -9.18
N ASP A 8 10.07 7.73 -8.37
CA ASP A 8 10.51 8.20 -7.07
C ASP A 8 10.54 7.06 -6.04
N LEU A 9 11.63 7.01 -5.25
CA LEU A 9 11.84 5.96 -4.26
C LEU A 9 10.71 5.89 -3.21
N PRO A 10 10.20 7.00 -2.65
CA PRO A 10 9.14 6.94 -1.64
C PRO A 10 7.87 6.24 -2.15
N THR A 11 7.42 6.54 -3.38
CA THR A 11 6.24 5.90 -3.96
C THR A 11 6.47 4.42 -4.23
N LEU A 12 7.65 4.04 -4.75
CA LEU A 12 8.00 2.64 -4.97
C LEU A 12 8.04 1.84 -3.66
N MET A 13 8.56 2.42 -2.58
CA MET A 13 8.58 1.78 -1.27
C MET A 13 7.17 1.60 -0.69
N ARG A 14 6.28 2.59 -0.83
CA ARG A 14 4.88 2.48 -0.37
C ARG A 14 4.10 1.41 -1.15
N ALA A 15 4.27 1.35 -2.47
CA ALA A 15 3.64 0.34 -3.31
C ALA A 15 4.11 -1.08 -2.92
N ALA A 16 5.39 -1.24 -2.59
CA ALA A 16 5.93 -2.51 -2.11
C ALA A 16 5.34 -2.93 -0.75
N ASP A 17 5.21 -2.01 0.23
CA ASP A 17 4.56 -2.33 1.51
C ASP A 17 3.08 -2.73 1.34
N ALA A 18 2.35 -2.02 0.48
CA ALA A 18 0.95 -2.33 0.19
C ALA A 18 0.80 -3.73 -0.42
N ALA A 19 1.61 -4.07 -1.44
CA ALA A 19 1.61 -5.40 -2.05
C ALA A 19 2.01 -6.50 -1.06
N MET A 20 3.01 -6.25 -0.20
CA MET A 20 3.42 -7.19 0.84
C MET A 20 2.28 -7.46 1.82
N TYR A 21 1.53 -6.43 2.20
CA TYR A 21 0.40 -6.59 3.10
C TYR A 21 -0.75 -7.35 2.47
N GLU A 22 -1.11 -7.04 1.23
CA GLU A 22 -2.12 -7.80 0.51
C GLU A 22 -1.73 -9.29 0.42
N GLY A 23 -0.48 -9.57 0.06
CA GLY A 23 0.04 -10.94 0.03
C GLY A 23 -0.05 -11.65 1.38
N LYS A 24 0.25 -10.95 2.48
CA LYS A 24 0.08 -11.49 3.85
C LYS A 24 -1.38 -11.76 4.21
N HIS A 25 -2.32 -10.93 3.77
CA HIS A 25 -3.75 -11.06 4.10
C HIS A 25 -4.46 -12.10 3.24
N THR A 26 -3.95 -12.34 2.03
CA THR A 26 -4.52 -13.29 1.08
C THR A 26 -3.79 -14.63 1.04
N GLY A 27 -2.60 -14.72 1.64
CA GLY A 27 -1.71 -15.88 1.55
C GLY A 27 -1.07 -16.05 0.16
N ARG A 28 -1.06 -15.00 -0.67
CA ARG A 28 -0.56 -15.04 -2.05
C ARG A 28 0.75 -14.26 -2.20
N VAL A 29 1.55 -14.65 -3.19
CA VAL A 29 2.71 -13.85 -3.62
C VAL A 29 2.20 -12.74 -4.55
N ILE A 30 2.25 -11.49 -4.09
CA ILE A 30 1.76 -10.33 -4.83
C ILE A 30 2.93 -9.46 -5.26
N ARG A 31 2.94 -9.06 -6.55
CA ARG A 31 3.88 -8.09 -7.10
C ARG A 31 3.30 -6.68 -6.96
N ALA A 32 4.15 -5.72 -6.59
CA ALA A 32 3.73 -4.32 -6.55
C ALA A 32 3.40 -3.79 -7.96
N GLU A 33 2.25 -3.12 -8.04
CA GLU A 33 1.65 -2.55 -9.24
C GLU A 33 1.09 -1.15 -8.96
N ALA A 34 0.68 -0.41 -9.99
CA ALA A 34 0.22 0.98 -9.86
C ALA A 34 -0.92 1.17 -8.84
N GLN A 35 -1.84 0.22 -8.71
CA GLN A 35 -2.91 0.25 -7.71
C GLN A 35 -2.38 0.30 -6.26
N HIS A 36 -1.23 -0.31 -6.00
CA HIS A 36 -0.61 -0.33 -4.68
C HIS A 36 0.00 1.03 -4.30
N ALA A 37 0.38 1.85 -5.29
CA ALA A 37 0.83 3.22 -5.06
C ALA A 37 -0.33 4.17 -4.73
N ALA A 38 -1.56 3.84 -5.15
CA ALA A 38 -2.75 4.64 -4.89
C ALA A 38 -3.35 4.42 -3.48
N VAL A 39 -2.78 3.50 -2.69
CA VAL A 39 -3.29 3.22 -1.34
C VAL A 39 -3.12 4.47 -0.46
N PRO A 40 -4.20 4.98 0.16
CA PRO A 40 -4.12 6.16 1.00
C PRO A 40 -3.15 5.98 2.17
N SER A 41 -2.44 7.07 2.49
CA SER A 41 -1.60 7.14 3.68
C SER A 41 -2.21 8.08 4.71
N VAL A 42 -2.05 7.73 5.98
CA VAL A 42 -2.45 8.50 7.16
C VAL A 42 -1.18 8.81 7.94
N ASN A 43 -0.77 10.08 8.00
CA ASN A 43 0.48 10.53 8.64
C ASN A 43 1.73 9.74 8.15
N GLY A 44 1.79 9.44 6.85
CA GLY A 44 2.88 8.64 6.26
C GLY A 44 2.80 7.13 6.52
N ARG A 45 1.81 6.66 7.29
CA ARG A 45 1.54 5.23 7.53
C ARG A 45 0.44 4.75 6.59
N ARG A 46 0.55 3.54 6.04
CA ARG A 46 -0.46 2.99 5.13
C ARG A 46 -1.79 2.71 5.86
N HIS A 47 -2.91 3.01 5.21
CA HIS A 47 -4.26 2.61 5.65
C HIS A 47 -4.39 1.09 5.89
N GLY A 48 -5.28 0.69 6.81
CA GLY A 48 -5.57 -0.71 7.15
C GLY A 48 -4.65 -1.33 8.21
N ARG A 49 -3.68 -0.57 8.76
CA ARG A 49 -2.99 -0.94 10.00
C ARG A 49 -3.76 -0.44 11.22
N PRO A 50 -3.63 -1.10 12.39
CA PRO A 50 -4.17 -0.56 13.64
C PRO A 50 -3.78 0.91 13.83
N GLY A 51 -4.79 1.76 14.07
CA GLY A 51 -4.61 3.22 14.22
C GLY A 51 -4.44 4.01 12.92
N THR A 52 -4.75 3.44 11.75
CA THR A 52 -4.70 4.13 10.45
C THR A 52 -6.02 4.08 9.67
N ALA A 53 -7.13 3.76 10.34
CA ALA A 53 -8.44 3.83 9.72
C ALA A 53 -8.73 5.26 9.26
N LEU A 54 -9.23 5.41 8.03
CA LEU A 54 -9.65 6.73 7.54
C LEU A 54 -10.90 7.19 8.33
N PRO A 55 -10.98 8.48 8.73
CA PRO A 55 -12.19 9.01 9.35
C PRO A 55 -13.40 8.75 8.45
N GLY A 56 -14.42 8.07 8.99
CA GLY A 56 -15.67 7.76 8.26
C GLY A 56 -15.78 6.34 7.67
N LYS A 57 -14.79 5.45 7.86
CA LYS A 57 -14.98 4.00 7.67
C LYS A 57 -14.75 3.29 9.01
N ALA A 58 -15.81 2.71 9.57
CA ALA A 58 -15.70 1.80 10.69
C ALA A 58 -14.80 0.61 10.30
N ALA A 59 -14.02 0.14 11.27
CA ALA A 59 -13.03 -0.92 11.13
C ALA A 59 -13.64 -2.26 10.71
#